data_AF-A0A3D3JH13-F1
#
_entry.id   AF-A0A3D3JH13-F1
#
_cell.length_a   1.000
_cell.length_b   1.000
_cell.length_c   1.000
_cell.angle_alpha   90.00
_cell.angle_beta   90.00
_cell.angle_gamma   90.00
#
_symmetry.space_group_name_H-M   'P 1'
#
loop_
_entity.id
_entity.type
_entity.pdbx_description
1 polymer ?
#
loop_
_entity_poly.entity_id
_entity_poly.type
_entity_poly.pdbx_seq_one_letter_code
_entity_poly.pdbx_strand_id
1 'polypeptide(L)'
;MTDTTPATTTILVATGNAHKVQELAELAATLLPNVTLRPMTDVLGSIDIDETGLTFAENAYIKARTIFELTGYPVLADDSGLSVEALQGAPGVYSARYSGPDATDASNRAHLLQQLHGVQHRSAAFFCVLCYVDEYRTIFGEGASKGALITEERGSFGFGYDPLFVPDGETITYAEMPTAKKLSMSHRRRAADDLFLRLQPYFTPPSEDVQDGNGTHVVFDTDTNELVRIVISIVDQQFETTARLIRRQATTVDRYREIYEAVLQTYLFAGYPAGLDGLVVIDRVLCELMPERPWLVKDPRPFNQYQSDGENLCQQIYGTVYSKLIQRLNGISPDLSERMIREGYGGILSRQGLSVQAREVCVVAVLTALQRRTQLLSHVRGALHVGVHMRDLYDVVDVVIEQCGKQRAAMLESVIEELRPV
;
A
#
# COMPACT_ATOMS: atom_id res chain seq x y z
N MET A 1 -15.41 -11.80 37.22
CA MET A 1 -15.74 -12.08 35.81
C MET A 1 -15.61 -10.76 35.08
N THR A 2 -14.41 -10.45 34.62
CA THR A 2 -14.17 -9.29 33.74
C THR A 2 -14.54 -9.72 32.34
N ASP A 3 -15.45 -8.97 31.74
CA ASP A 3 -15.97 -9.15 30.39
C ASP A 3 -14.82 -8.98 29.39
N THR A 4 -14.33 -10.08 28.85
CA THR A 4 -13.30 -10.13 27.81
C THR A 4 -13.97 -10.30 26.45
N THR A 5 -14.74 -9.31 26.02
CA THR A 5 -15.08 -9.17 24.60
C THR A 5 -13.95 -8.38 23.93
N PRO A 6 -13.28 -8.92 22.88
CA PRO A 6 -12.24 -8.16 22.18
C PRO A 6 -12.85 -6.89 21.57
N ALA A 7 -12.15 -5.76 21.73
CA ALA A 7 -12.59 -4.47 21.20
C ALA A 7 -12.75 -4.56 19.67
N THR A 8 -13.97 -4.46 19.18
CA THR A 8 -14.30 -4.59 17.75
C THR A 8 -14.09 -3.25 17.06
N THR A 9 -13.33 -3.24 15.96
CA THR A 9 -13.11 -2.00 15.18
C THR A 9 -14.27 -1.78 14.22
N THR A 10 -14.89 -0.60 14.26
CA THR A 10 -15.97 -0.24 13.33
C THR A 10 -15.41 0.44 12.09
N ILE A 11 -15.78 -0.06 10.90
CA ILE A 11 -15.50 0.57 9.61
C ILE A 11 -16.84 0.95 8.97
N LEU A 12 -16.97 2.21 8.53
CA LEU A 12 -18.16 2.67 7.81
C LEU A 12 -18.05 2.28 6.33
N VAL A 13 -19.13 1.78 5.75
CA VAL A 13 -19.24 1.50 4.32
C VAL A 13 -19.92 2.69 3.66
N ALA A 14 -19.22 3.36 2.75
CA ALA A 14 -19.68 4.57 2.04
C ALA A 14 -20.73 4.27 0.96
N THR A 15 -21.80 3.58 1.33
CA THR A 15 -22.94 3.30 0.46
C THR A 15 -24.24 3.23 1.26
N GLY A 16 -25.34 3.68 0.65
CA GLY A 16 -26.69 3.46 1.16
C GLY A 16 -27.29 2.13 0.70
N ASN A 17 -26.61 1.36 -0.16
CA ASN A 17 -27.14 0.11 -0.69
C ASN A 17 -26.95 -1.03 0.33
N ALA A 18 -28.04 -1.42 1.00
CA ALA A 18 -28.04 -2.48 2.00
C ALA A 18 -27.48 -3.83 1.49
N HIS A 19 -27.71 -4.17 0.22
CA HIS A 19 -27.18 -5.40 -0.36
C HIS A 19 -25.65 -5.38 -0.46
N LYS A 20 -25.05 -4.24 -0.84
CA LYS A 20 -23.59 -4.10 -0.90
C LYS A 20 -22.94 -4.25 0.48
N VAL A 21 -23.55 -3.63 1.49
CA VAL A 21 -23.06 -3.71 2.87
C VAL A 21 -23.13 -5.16 3.37
N GLN A 22 -24.23 -5.86 3.09
CA GLN A 22 -24.38 -7.26 3.45
C GLN A 22 -23.32 -8.13 2.76
N GLU A 23 -23.14 -8.00 1.43
CA GLU A 23 -22.13 -8.77 0.69
C GLU A 23 -20.73 -8.53 1.28
N LEU A 24 -20.34 -7.28 1.55
CA LEU A 24 -19.03 -6.97 2.13
C LEU A 24 -18.88 -7.46 3.57
N ALA A 25 -19.94 -7.40 4.38
CA ALA A 25 -19.91 -7.87 5.77
C ALA A 25 -19.72 -9.40 5.85
N GLU A 26 -20.41 -10.15 4.98
CA GLU A 26 -20.24 -11.61 4.87
C GLU A 26 -18.80 -11.99 4.47
N LEU A 27 -18.20 -11.22 3.57
CA LEU A 27 -16.81 -11.42 3.14
C LEU A 27 -15.80 -11.03 4.24
N ALA A 28 -16.04 -9.92 4.93
CA ALA A 28 -15.19 -9.42 6.00
C ALA A 28 -15.17 -10.37 7.20
N ALA A 29 -16.29 -11.03 7.51
CA ALA A 29 -16.39 -11.95 8.65
C ALA A 29 -15.36 -13.09 8.61
N THR A 30 -14.90 -13.48 7.42
CA THR A 30 -13.92 -14.57 7.26
C THR A 30 -12.47 -14.07 7.42
N LEU A 31 -12.15 -12.89 6.87
CA LEU A 31 -10.77 -12.40 6.78
C LEU A 31 -10.42 -11.37 7.87
N LEU A 32 -11.43 -10.68 8.42
CA LEU A 32 -11.32 -9.60 9.40
C LEU A 32 -12.30 -9.84 10.58
N PRO A 33 -12.10 -10.90 11.40
CA PRO A 33 -13.06 -11.31 12.42
C PRO A 33 -13.30 -10.28 13.53
N ASN A 34 -12.39 -9.31 13.72
CA ASN A 34 -12.50 -8.24 14.72
C ASN A 34 -12.99 -6.91 14.14
N VAL A 35 -13.47 -6.92 12.90
CA VAL A 35 -14.00 -5.74 12.20
C VAL A 35 -15.51 -5.85 12.07
N THR A 36 -16.21 -4.78 12.41
CA THR A 36 -17.64 -4.63 12.13
C THR A 36 -17.82 -3.60 11.03
N LEU A 37 -18.38 -4.02 9.90
CA LEU A 37 -18.79 -3.12 8.82
C LEU A 37 -20.19 -2.56 9.12
N ARG A 38 -20.35 -1.25 9.05
CA ARG A 38 -21.64 -0.56 9.23
C ARG A 38 -21.91 0.38 8.07
N PRO A 39 -23.17 0.55 7.60
CA PRO A 39 -23.44 1.54 6.57
C PRO A 39 -23.17 2.95 7.08
N MET A 40 -22.66 3.85 6.24
CA MET A 40 -22.45 5.26 6.60
C MET A 40 -23.73 5.96 7.07
N THR A 41 -24.89 5.48 6.60
CA THR A 41 -26.21 6.03 6.94
C THR A 41 -26.55 5.94 8.42
N ASP A 42 -25.92 5.00 9.14
CA ASP A 42 -26.07 4.89 10.59
C ASP A 42 -25.51 6.10 11.35
N VAL A 43 -24.58 6.84 10.74
CA VAL A 43 -23.88 7.98 11.36
C VAL A 43 -24.28 9.30 10.73
N LEU A 44 -24.34 9.37 9.40
CA LEU A 44 -24.56 10.62 8.66
C LEU A 44 -25.95 10.75 8.02
N GLY A 45 -26.77 9.70 8.05
CA GLY A 45 -27.96 9.63 7.21
C GLY A 45 -27.61 9.51 5.71
N SER A 46 -28.56 9.83 4.84
CA SER A 46 -28.33 9.81 3.38
C SER A 46 -27.69 11.12 2.95
N ILE A 47 -26.50 11.03 2.36
CA ILE A 47 -25.81 12.15 1.72
C ILE A 47 -25.50 11.78 0.28
N ASP A 48 -25.50 12.78 -0.61
CA ASP A 48 -25.06 12.62 -1.98
C ASP A 48 -23.57 12.96 -2.07
N ILE A 49 -22.80 12.14 -2.76
CA ILE A 49 -21.36 12.32 -2.94
C ILE A 49 -21.10 12.44 -4.44
N ASP A 50 -20.59 13.59 -4.86
CA ASP A 50 -20.28 13.84 -6.26
C ASP A 50 -19.13 12.92 -6.74
N GLU A 51 -19.47 11.90 -7.51
CA GLU A 51 -18.53 10.98 -8.18
C GLU A 51 -17.95 11.64 -9.44
N THR A 52 -16.95 12.53 -9.26
CA THR A 52 -16.30 13.26 -10.36
C THR A 52 -15.10 12.52 -10.97
N GLY A 53 -14.80 11.31 -10.51
CA GLY A 53 -13.67 10.51 -10.99
C GLY A 53 -13.91 9.97 -12.40
N LEU A 54 -12.83 9.77 -13.14
CA LEU A 54 -12.85 9.17 -14.47
C LEU A 54 -12.63 7.65 -14.42
N THR A 55 -12.24 7.13 -13.25
CA THR A 55 -11.97 5.72 -12.98
C THR A 55 -12.71 5.23 -11.74
N PHE A 56 -12.93 3.91 -11.65
CA PHE A 56 -13.52 3.29 -10.46
C PHE A 56 -12.71 3.57 -9.18
N ALA A 57 -11.37 3.57 -9.28
CA ALA A 57 -10.50 3.84 -8.15
C ALA A 57 -10.65 5.28 -7.63
N GLU A 58 -10.73 6.28 -8.53
CA GLU A 58 -10.94 7.68 -8.14
C GLU A 58 -12.29 7.87 -7.46
N ASN A 59 -13.38 7.29 -7.99
CA ASN A 59 -14.70 7.36 -7.37
C ASN A 59 -14.75 6.66 -6.01
N ALA A 60 -14.15 5.48 -5.89
CA ALA A 60 -14.05 4.77 -4.61
C ALA A 60 -13.29 5.62 -3.58
N TYR A 61 -12.16 6.23 -3.98
CA TYR A 61 -11.40 7.12 -3.11
C TYR A 61 -12.18 8.36 -2.69
N ILE A 62 -12.83 9.07 -3.63
CA ILE A 62 -13.63 10.27 -3.35
C ILE A 62 -14.71 9.93 -2.31
N LYS A 63 -15.43 8.81 -2.49
CA LYS A 63 -16.42 8.33 -1.53
C LYS A 63 -15.82 8.03 -0.16
N ALA A 64 -14.76 7.23 -0.11
CA ALA A 64 -14.14 6.86 1.17
C ALA A 64 -13.60 8.09 1.92
N ARG A 65 -12.88 8.96 1.20
CA ARG A 65 -12.25 10.15 1.77
C ARG A 65 -13.27 11.16 2.28
N THR A 66 -14.34 11.42 1.52
CA THR A 66 -15.40 12.35 1.93
C THR A 66 -16.06 11.90 3.24
N ILE A 67 -16.41 10.61 3.35
CA ILE A 67 -17.02 10.08 4.58
C ILE A 67 -16.01 10.06 5.74
N PHE A 68 -14.73 9.78 5.47
CA PHE A 68 -13.70 9.83 6.49
C PHE A 68 -13.56 11.25 7.07
N GLU A 69 -13.52 12.27 6.22
CA GLU A 69 -13.40 13.67 6.64
C GLU A 69 -14.62 14.16 7.43
N LEU A 70 -15.82 13.67 7.11
CA LEU A 70 -17.05 14.03 7.82
C LEU A 70 -17.23 13.31 9.17
N THR A 71 -16.66 12.11 9.33
CA THR A 71 -16.97 11.24 10.49
C THR A 71 -15.78 10.93 11.39
N GLY A 72 -14.55 10.97 10.86
CA GLY A 72 -13.34 10.48 11.52
C GLY A 72 -13.26 8.96 11.70
N TYR A 73 -14.28 8.19 11.27
CA TYR A 73 -14.25 6.73 11.30
C TYR A 73 -13.48 6.20 10.09
N PRO A 74 -12.74 5.08 10.22
CA PRO A 74 -12.26 4.35 9.05
C PRO A 74 -13.41 4.03 8.09
N VAL A 75 -13.15 4.18 6.79
CA VAL A 75 -14.18 4.04 5.74
C VAL A 75 -13.75 3.05 4.69
N LEU A 76 -14.69 2.22 4.26
CA LEU A 76 -14.62 1.38 3.07
C LEU A 76 -15.61 1.91 2.03
N ALA A 77 -15.15 2.20 0.82
CA ALA A 77 -16.02 2.53 -0.32
C ALA A 77 -15.83 1.54 -1.45
N ASP A 78 -16.91 1.26 -2.19
CA ASP A 78 -16.85 0.52 -3.45
C ASP A 78 -17.17 1.45 -4.62
N ASP A 79 -16.48 1.25 -5.74
CA ASP A 79 -16.98 1.66 -7.05
C ASP A 79 -16.93 0.47 -8.00
N SER A 80 -18.03 0.23 -8.70
CA SER A 80 -18.20 -0.98 -9.49
C SER A 80 -19.02 -0.73 -10.73
N GLY A 81 -18.69 -1.40 -11.82
CA GLY A 81 -19.42 -1.23 -13.07
C GLY A 81 -19.21 -2.38 -14.05
N LEU A 82 -20.09 -2.41 -15.04
CA LEU A 82 -20.01 -3.30 -16.19
C LEU A 82 -19.19 -2.60 -17.29
N SER A 83 -18.30 -3.35 -17.92
CA SER A 83 -17.54 -2.90 -19.10
C SER A 83 -17.79 -3.89 -20.23
N VAL A 84 -18.24 -3.38 -21.38
CA VAL A 84 -18.58 -4.20 -22.54
C VAL A 84 -17.63 -3.88 -23.68
N GLU A 85 -16.97 -4.92 -24.18
CA GLU A 85 -15.90 -4.77 -25.19
C GLU A 85 -16.44 -4.12 -26.47
N ALA A 86 -17.60 -4.58 -26.96
CA ALA A 86 -18.24 -4.04 -28.15
C ALA A 86 -18.67 -2.57 -28.01
N LEU A 87 -18.78 -2.06 -26.78
CA LEU A 87 -19.13 -0.67 -26.48
C LEU A 87 -17.92 0.13 -25.99
N GLN A 88 -16.70 -0.32 -26.31
CA GLN A 88 -15.44 0.32 -25.93
C GLN A 88 -15.32 0.57 -24.42
N GLY A 89 -15.85 -0.36 -23.63
CA GLY A 89 -15.82 -0.33 -22.16
C GLY A 89 -17.00 0.38 -21.51
N ALA A 90 -17.94 0.93 -22.28
CA ALA A 90 -19.20 1.40 -21.71
C ALA A 90 -20.05 0.22 -21.18
N PRO A 91 -20.85 0.40 -20.12
CA PRO A 91 -21.13 1.67 -19.42
C PRO A 91 -20.02 2.18 -18.47
N GLY A 92 -19.12 1.33 -18.01
CA GLY A 92 -17.99 1.74 -17.15
C GLY A 92 -18.44 2.38 -15.85
N VAL A 93 -17.80 3.49 -15.46
CA VAL A 93 -18.16 4.29 -14.26
C VAL A 93 -19.60 4.82 -14.28
N TYR A 94 -20.24 4.87 -15.45
CA TYR A 94 -21.62 5.31 -15.61
C TYR A 94 -22.64 4.18 -15.43
N SER A 95 -22.24 3.00 -14.99
CA SER A 95 -23.09 1.81 -14.87
C SER A 95 -24.40 2.05 -14.11
N ALA A 96 -24.38 2.81 -13.02
CA ALA A 96 -25.60 3.10 -12.24
C ALA A 96 -26.55 4.08 -12.95
N ARG A 97 -26.01 4.93 -13.85
CA ARG A 97 -26.71 6.04 -14.51
C ARG A 97 -26.68 5.93 -16.04
N TYR A 98 -26.56 4.70 -16.56
CA TYR A 98 -26.30 4.47 -17.98
C TYR A 98 -27.45 4.94 -18.88
N SER A 99 -28.67 4.88 -18.37
CA SER A 99 -29.89 5.37 -19.04
C SER A 99 -30.26 6.82 -18.69
N GLY A 100 -29.39 7.54 -17.95
CA GLY A 100 -29.58 8.95 -17.58
C GLY A 100 -29.70 9.18 -16.06
N PRO A 101 -30.06 10.41 -15.65
CA PRO A 101 -30.15 10.81 -14.23
C PRO A 101 -31.18 10.03 -13.41
N ASP A 102 -32.33 9.69 -14.00
CA ASP A 102 -33.41 8.92 -13.36
C ASP A 102 -33.30 7.41 -13.63
N ALA A 103 -32.06 6.93 -13.84
CA ALA A 103 -31.82 5.55 -14.19
C ALA A 103 -32.32 4.57 -13.11
N THR A 104 -32.94 3.50 -13.58
CA THR A 104 -33.26 2.30 -12.80
C THR A 104 -32.49 1.12 -13.37
N ASP A 105 -32.36 0.04 -12.60
CA ASP A 105 -31.75 -1.19 -13.11
C ASP A 105 -32.42 -1.68 -14.40
N ALA A 106 -33.76 -1.61 -14.46
CA ALA A 106 -34.53 -2.00 -15.64
C ALA A 106 -34.26 -1.09 -16.85
N SER A 107 -34.22 0.23 -16.67
CA SER A 107 -33.93 1.16 -17.78
C SER A 107 -32.48 1.06 -18.25
N ASN A 108 -31.53 0.82 -17.34
CA ASN A 108 -30.13 0.59 -17.66
C ASN A 108 -29.94 -0.69 -18.48
N ARG A 109 -30.60 -1.79 -18.12
CA ARG A 109 -30.58 -3.04 -18.89
C ARG A 109 -31.24 -2.89 -20.26
N ALA A 110 -32.40 -2.24 -20.34
CA ALA A 110 -33.07 -1.98 -21.61
C ALA A 110 -32.20 -1.13 -22.55
N HIS A 111 -31.56 -0.08 -22.03
CA HIS A 111 -30.64 0.75 -22.79
C HIS A 111 -29.42 -0.06 -23.28
N LEU A 112 -28.83 -0.89 -22.42
CA LEU A 112 -27.72 -1.77 -22.79
C LEU A 112 -28.09 -2.75 -23.90
N LEU A 113 -29.24 -3.40 -23.81
CA LEU A 113 -29.73 -4.32 -24.85
C LEU A 113 -29.98 -3.61 -26.18
N GLN A 114 -30.49 -2.38 -26.14
CA GLN A 114 -30.67 -1.55 -27.32
C GLN A 114 -29.32 -1.23 -28.00
N GLN A 115 -28.30 -0.84 -27.23
CA GLN A 115 -26.96 -0.56 -27.77
C GLN A 115 -26.28 -1.82 -28.34
N LEU A 116 -26.62 -3.01 -27.82
CA LEU A 116 -26.09 -4.28 -28.27
C LEU A 116 -26.93 -4.97 -29.37
N HIS A 117 -27.94 -4.29 -29.91
CA HIS A 117 -28.77 -4.86 -30.97
C HIS A 117 -27.92 -5.20 -32.21
N GLY A 118 -28.01 -6.44 -32.69
CA GLY A 118 -27.20 -6.94 -33.81
C GLY A 118 -25.74 -7.29 -33.50
N VAL A 119 -25.25 -7.01 -32.29
CA VAL A 119 -23.88 -7.32 -31.86
C VAL A 119 -23.74 -8.81 -31.54
N GLN A 120 -22.82 -9.48 -32.24
CA GLN A 120 -22.50 -10.92 -32.06
C GLN A 120 -21.51 -11.16 -30.91
N HIS A 121 -20.47 -10.32 -30.80
CA HIS A 121 -19.46 -10.44 -29.74
C HIS A 121 -19.86 -9.62 -28.52
N ARG A 122 -20.31 -10.31 -27.46
CA ARG A 122 -20.87 -9.69 -26.26
C ARG A 122 -20.02 -9.91 -25.01
N SER A 123 -18.70 -10.01 -25.20
CA SER A 123 -17.73 -10.09 -24.10
C SER A 123 -17.91 -8.88 -23.17
N ALA A 124 -17.98 -9.16 -21.88
CA ALA A 124 -18.11 -8.15 -20.86
C ALA A 124 -17.35 -8.55 -19.60
N ALA A 125 -17.05 -7.57 -18.77
CA ALA A 125 -16.53 -7.82 -17.44
C ALA A 125 -17.15 -6.87 -16.43
N PHE A 126 -17.48 -7.39 -15.26
CA PHE A 126 -17.71 -6.56 -14.10
C PHE A 126 -16.37 -6.22 -13.44
N PHE A 127 -16.22 -4.97 -13.04
CA PHE A 127 -15.09 -4.46 -12.27
C PHE A 127 -15.59 -3.96 -10.91
N CYS A 128 -14.80 -4.18 -9.87
CA CYS A 128 -14.96 -3.59 -8.54
C CYS A 128 -13.60 -3.06 -8.09
N VAL A 129 -13.58 -1.82 -7.63
CA VAL A 129 -12.49 -1.29 -6.81
C VAL A 129 -13.06 -0.98 -5.43
N LEU A 130 -12.44 -1.55 -4.40
CA LEU A 130 -12.67 -1.18 -3.02
C LEU A 130 -11.56 -0.24 -2.56
N CYS A 131 -11.92 0.79 -1.80
CA CYS A 131 -10.98 1.73 -1.20
C CYS A 131 -11.24 1.80 0.31
N TYR A 132 -10.24 1.46 1.10
CA TYR A 132 -10.21 1.68 2.54
C TYR A 132 -9.42 2.96 2.85
N VAL A 133 -9.97 3.84 3.69
CA VAL A 133 -9.32 5.07 4.17
C VAL A 133 -9.44 5.16 5.69
N ASP A 134 -8.34 5.50 6.34
CA ASP A 134 -8.35 5.99 7.73
C ASP A 134 -7.42 7.21 7.88
N GLU A 135 -7.06 7.54 9.13
CA GLU A 135 -6.19 8.68 9.44
C GLU A 135 -4.80 8.57 8.80
N TYR A 136 -4.31 7.35 8.58
CA TYR A 136 -2.93 7.09 8.18
C TYR A 136 -2.80 6.44 6.80
N ARG A 137 -3.86 5.79 6.31
CA ARG A 137 -3.78 4.83 5.20
C ARG A 137 -4.86 5.09 4.15
N THR A 138 -4.52 4.77 2.91
CA THR A 138 -5.46 4.59 1.80
C THR A 138 -5.05 3.32 1.06
N ILE A 139 -5.87 2.28 1.12
CA ILE A 139 -5.55 0.95 0.56
C ILE A 139 -6.64 0.57 -0.43
N PHE A 140 -6.24 0.08 -1.60
CA PHE A 140 -7.16 -0.38 -2.64
C PHE A 140 -7.15 -1.90 -2.73
N GLY A 141 -8.29 -2.47 -3.11
CA GLY A 141 -8.36 -3.82 -3.64
C GLY A 141 -9.19 -3.85 -4.92
N GLU A 142 -8.78 -4.67 -5.86
CA GLU A 142 -9.36 -4.71 -7.20
C GLU A 142 -9.86 -6.11 -7.54
N GLY A 143 -10.98 -6.16 -8.26
CA GLY A 143 -11.57 -7.42 -8.67
C GLY A 143 -12.31 -7.30 -9.97
N ALA A 144 -12.12 -8.30 -10.83
CA ALA A 144 -12.82 -8.39 -12.11
C ALA A 144 -13.46 -9.77 -12.27
N SER A 145 -14.63 -9.80 -12.89
CA SER A 145 -15.29 -11.02 -13.32
C SER A 145 -15.58 -10.91 -14.81
N LYS A 146 -14.95 -11.78 -15.60
CA LYS A 146 -15.14 -11.86 -17.05
C LYS A 146 -16.31 -12.76 -17.39
N GLY A 147 -16.95 -12.48 -18.52
CA GLY A 147 -18.12 -13.21 -18.98
C GLY A 147 -18.65 -12.67 -20.29
N ALA A 148 -19.92 -12.98 -20.56
CA ALA A 148 -20.63 -12.53 -21.74
C ALA A 148 -22.06 -12.07 -21.39
N LEU A 149 -22.58 -11.16 -22.21
CA LEU A 149 -23.96 -10.69 -22.09
C LEU A 149 -24.92 -11.50 -22.96
N ILE A 150 -26.04 -11.91 -22.39
CA ILE A 150 -27.14 -12.56 -23.12
C ILE A 150 -28.13 -11.54 -23.69
N THR A 151 -29.06 -12.01 -24.53
CA THR A 151 -30.04 -11.17 -25.25
C THR A 151 -31.35 -10.97 -24.50
N GLU A 152 -31.65 -11.83 -23.53
CA GLU A 152 -32.89 -11.83 -22.76
C GLU A 152 -32.56 -12.00 -21.28
N GLU A 153 -33.26 -11.27 -20.41
CA GLU A 153 -33.04 -11.35 -18.96
C GLU A 153 -33.40 -12.75 -18.43
N ARG A 154 -32.54 -13.32 -17.59
CA ARG A 154 -32.82 -14.57 -16.87
C ARG A 154 -32.53 -14.40 -15.39
N GLY A 155 -33.30 -15.09 -14.55
CA GLY A 155 -33.13 -15.07 -13.10
C GLY A 155 -33.84 -13.91 -12.39
N SER A 156 -33.89 -13.99 -11.07
CA SER A 156 -34.58 -13.03 -10.19
C SER A 156 -33.76 -12.63 -8.96
N PHE A 157 -32.58 -13.20 -8.77
CA PHE A 157 -31.63 -12.81 -7.72
C PHE A 157 -30.76 -11.64 -8.18
N GLY A 158 -30.03 -11.03 -7.24
CA GLY A 158 -29.07 -9.98 -7.56
C GLY A 158 -29.71 -8.64 -7.94
N PHE A 159 -28.95 -7.80 -8.64
CA PHE A 159 -29.34 -6.43 -9.00
C PHE A 159 -28.59 -5.94 -10.26
N GLY A 160 -28.93 -4.75 -10.75
CA GLY A 160 -28.23 -4.11 -11.86
C GLY A 160 -28.30 -4.95 -13.15
N TYR A 161 -27.13 -5.32 -13.66
CA TYR A 161 -26.97 -6.10 -14.90
C TYR A 161 -26.84 -7.62 -14.68
N ASP A 162 -27.00 -8.10 -13.44
CA ASP A 162 -26.93 -9.53 -13.11
C ASP A 162 -27.82 -10.42 -14.00
N PRO A 163 -29.06 -10.03 -14.38
CA PRO A 163 -29.93 -10.83 -15.24
C PRO A 163 -29.44 -10.99 -16.69
N LEU A 164 -28.42 -10.23 -17.09
CA LEU A 164 -27.86 -10.26 -18.44
C LEU A 164 -26.45 -10.84 -18.50
N PHE A 165 -25.79 -11.06 -17.36
CA PHE A 165 -24.37 -11.42 -17.33
C PHE A 165 -24.15 -12.88 -16.97
N VAL A 166 -23.53 -13.63 -17.88
CA VAL A 166 -23.07 -15.01 -17.65
C VAL A 166 -21.55 -14.99 -17.45
N PRO A 167 -21.04 -15.30 -16.25
CA PRO A 167 -19.60 -15.32 -16.00
C PRO A 167 -18.91 -16.49 -16.71
N ASP A 168 -17.63 -16.33 -17.00
CA ASP A 168 -16.80 -17.36 -17.61
C ASP A 168 -16.86 -18.67 -16.79
N GLY A 169 -17.02 -19.80 -17.48
CA GLY A 169 -17.09 -21.13 -16.87
C GLY A 169 -18.49 -21.53 -16.39
N GLU A 170 -19.50 -20.67 -16.54
CA GLU A 170 -20.89 -20.93 -16.14
C GLU A 170 -21.85 -20.84 -17.33
N THR A 171 -23.06 -21.38 -17.16
CA THR A 171 -24.13 -21.36 -18.18
C THR A 171 -25.35 -20.54 -17.78
N ILE A 172 -25.39 -20.15 -16.51
CA ILE A 172 -26.47 -19.38 -15.88
C ILE A 172 -25.98 -17.96 -15.58
N THR A 173 -26.91 -17.02 -15.56
CA THR A 173 -26.62 -15.62 -15.22
C THR A 173 -26.34 -15.44 -13.74
N TYR A 174 -25.74 -14.31 -13.34
CA TYR A 174 -25.63 -13.98 -11.92
C TYR A 174 -26.98 -13.89 -11.20
N ALA A 175 -28.05 -13.49 -11.90
CA ALA A 175 -29.38 -13.45 -11.30
C ALA A 175 -30.06 -14.82 -11.17
N GLU A 176 -29.51 -15.87 -11.79
CA GLU A 176 -29.95 -17.26 -11.60
C GLU A 176 -29.12 -17.97 -10.51
N MET A 177 -28.03 -17.36 -10.04
CA MET A 177 -27.17 -17.94 -9.00
C MET A 177 -27.69 -17.64 -7.60
N PRO A 178 -27.75 -18.64 -6.69
CA PRO A 178 -27.90 -18.39 -5.27
C PRO A 178 -26.80 -17.45 -4.75
N THR A 179 -27.13 -16.60 -3.78
CA THR A 179 -26.22 -15.57 -3.23
C THR A 179 -24.84 -16.14 -2.87
N ALA A 180 -24.79 -17.28 -2.17
CA ALA A 180 -23.54 -17.92 -1.78
C ALA A 180 -22.64 -18.30 -2.97
N LYS A 181 -23.23 -18.75 -4.10
CA LYS A 181 -22.49 -19.10 -5.31
C LYS A 181 -22.00 -17.84 -6.04
N LYS A 182 -22.83 -16.80 -6.11
CA LYS A 182 -22.41 -15.51 -6.68
C LYS A 182 -21.24 -14.93 -5.88
N LEU A 183 -21.33 -14.96 -4.56
CA LEU A 183 -20.31 -14.46 -3.63
C LEU A 183 -18.99 -15.25 -3.69
N SER A 184 -18.94 -16.47 -4.22
CA SER A 184 -17.67 -17.20 -4.35
C SER A 184 -16.87 -16.83 -5.59
N MET A 185 -17.45 -16.10 -6.56
CA MET A 185 -16.79 -15.84 -7.85
C MET A 185 -16.93 -14.41 -8.39
N SER A 186 -17.71 -13.55 -7.73
CA SER A 186 -17.98 -12.19 -8.21
C SER A 186 -16.73 -11.30 -8.22
N HIS A 187 -16.81 -10.23 -9.01
CA HIS A 187 -15.83 -9.14 -9.04
C HIS A 187 -15.65 -8.51 -7.64
N ARG A 188 -16.74 -8.30 -6.89
CA ARG A 188 -16.69 -7.77 -5.52
C ARG A 188 -16.01 -8.73 -4.56
N ARG A 189 -16.23 -10.05 -4.69
CA ARG A 189 -15.50 -11.06 -3.91
C ARG A 189 -13.99 -10.93 -4.12
N ARG A 190 -13.56 -10.87 -5.37
CA ARG A 190 -12.14 -10.76 -5.72
C ARG A 190 -11.52 -9.47 -5.19
N ALA A 191 -12.23 -8.34 -5.30
CA ALA A 191 -11.78 -7.07 -4.74
C ALA A 191 -11.71 -7.11 -3.20
N ALA A 192 -12.68 -7.76 -2.55
CA ALA A 192 -12.71 -7.93 -1.11
C ALA A 192 -11.60 -8.86 -0.62
N ASP A 193 -11.35 -9.99 -1.29
CA ASP A 193 -10.23 -10.87 -0.95
C ASP A 193 -8.90 -10.12 -1.09
N ASP A 194 -8.68 -9.38 -2.18
CA ASP A 194 -7.47 -8.58 -2.41
C ASP A 194 -7.30 -7.49 -1.32
N LEU A 195 -8.36 -6.72 -1.04
CA LEU A 195 -8.30 -5.68 -0.02
C LEU A 195 -8.17 -6.26 1.41
N PHE A 196 -9.02 -7.21 1.78
CA PHE A 196 -9.08 -7.71 3.15
C PHE A 196 -7.85 -8.52 3.51
N LEU A 197 -7.20 -9.19 2.55
CA LEU A 197 -5.88 -9.79 2.79
C LEU A 197 -4.83 -8.73 3.13
N ARG A 198 -4.85 -7.58 2.45
CA ARG A 198 -3.97 -6.43 2.77
C ARG A 198 -4.33 -5.78 4.11
N LEU A 199 -5.60 -5.80 4.48
CA LEU A 199 -6.09 -5.22 5.74
C LEU A 199 -5.90 -6.15 6.94
N GLN A 200 -5.89 -7.47 6.73
CA GLN A 200 -5.85 -8.48 7.80
C GLN A 200 -4.78 -8.21 8.86
N PRO A 201 -3.52 -7.91 8.51
CA PRO A 201 -2.51 -7.72 9.53
C PRO A 201 -2.61 -6.37 10.27
N TYR A 202 -3.62 -5.53 10.00
CA TYR A 202 -3.96 -4.36 10.82
C TYR A 202 -5.09 -4.63 11.83
N PHE A 203 -5.82 -5.74 11.69
CA PHE A 203 -7.00 -6.06 12.50
C PHE A 203 -6.95 -7.46 13.16
N THR A 204 -5.89 -8.22 12.89
CA THR A 204 -5.59 -9.46 13.61
C THR A 204 -4.76 -9.13 14.85
N PRO A 205 -5.27 -9.39 16.08
CA PRO A 205 -4.44 -9.31 17.28
C PRO A 205 -3.30 -10.33 17.17
N PRO A 206 -2.11 -10.02 17.69
CA PRO A 206 -0.99 -10.96 17.68
C PRO A 206 -1.42 -12.28 18.32
N SER A 207 -1.17 -13.39 17.64
CA SER A 207 -1.42 -14.74 18.18
C SER A 207 -0.61 -14.95 19.45
N GLU A 208 -1.26 -15.41 20.53
CA GLU A 208 -0.61 -15.61 21.84
C GLU A 208 0.43 -16.76 21.88
N ASP A 209 0.67 -17.50 20.79
CA ASP A 209 1.55 -18.66 20.79
C ASP A 209 2.72 -18.55 19.79
N VAL A 210 3.70 -17.71 20.10
CA VAL A 210 5.12 -17.94 19.74
C VAL A 210 6.00 -17.47 20.90
N GLN A 211 6.23 -18.36 21.86
CA GLN A 211 7.37 -18.21 22.77
C GLN A 211 8.64 -18.63 22.02
N ASP A 212 9.26 -17.69 21.31
CA ASP A 212 10.66 -17.80 20.93
C ASP A 212 11.47 -16.70 21.63
N GLY A 213 12.44 -17.14 22.41
CA GLY A 213 13.32 -16.29 23.20
C GLY A 213 14.22 -15.42 22.32
N ASN A 214 14.39 -14.17 22.75
CA ASN A 214 15.25 -13.12 22.18
C ASN A 214 14.85 -12.59 20.80
N GLY A 215 14.18 -11.44 20.83
CA GLY A 215 14.08 -10.54 19.68
C GLY A 215 12.71 -9.90 19.61
N THR A 216 12.61 -8.65 20.07
CA THR A 216 11.49 -7.73 19.86
C THR A 216 10.88 -7.91 18.48
N HIS A 217 9.60 -8.29 18.43
CA HIS A 217 8.76 -8.17 17.24
C HIS A 217 8.68 -6.67 16.89
N VAL A 218 9.47 -6.22 15.93
CA VAL A 218 9.36 -4.87 15.36
C VAL A 218 8.27 -4.94 14.30
N VAL A 219 7.04 -4.62 14.71
CA VAL A 219 6.02 -4.14 13.78
C VAL A 219 6.61 -2.92 13.09
N PHE A 220 6.40 -2.78 11.78
CA PHE A 220 6.70 -1.54 11.07
C PHE A 220 6.00 -0.38 11.79
N ASP A 221 6.77 0.38 12.54
CA ASP A 221 6.26 1.46 13.35
C ASP A 221 5.94 2.65 12.46
N THR A 222 4.94 3.44 12.86
CA THR A 222 4.64 4.75 12.24
C THR A 222 5.92 5.59 12.08
N ASP A 223 6.87 5.38 12.97
CA ASP A 223 8.16 6.05 13.03
C ASP A 223 9.07 5.77 11.82
N THR A 224 9.11 4.54 11.29
CA THR A 224 9.92 4.17 10.12
C THR A 224 9.31 4.71 8.82
N ASN A 225 7.97 4.70 8.72
CA ASN A 225 7.27 5.32 7.59
C ASN A 225 7.58 6.82 7.47
N GLU A 226 7.67 7.50 8.60
CA GLU A 226 8.01 8.92 8.62
C GLU A 226 9.47 9.16 8.24
N LEU A 227 10.40 8.26 8.60
CA LEU A 227 11.78 8.31 8.10
C LEU A 227 11.84 8.12 6.58
N VAL A 228 11.06 7.20 6.03
CA VAL A 228 10.92 6.98 4.58
C VAL A 228 10.44 8.25 3.87
N ARG A 229 9.39 8.89 4.40
CA ARG A 229 8.87 10.18 3.88
C ARG A 229 9.92 11.28 3.90
N ILE A 230 10.73 11.34 4.96
CA ILE A 230 11.83 12.32 5.08
C ILE A 230 12.88 12.06 4.01
N VAL A 231 13.42 10.84 3.89
CA VAL A 231 14.51 10.55 2.94
C VAL A 231 14.07 10.70 1.48
N ILE A 232 12.83 10.33 1.13
CA ILE A 232 12.29 10.55 -0.22
C ILE A 232 12.15 12.06 -0.51
N SER A 233 11.63 12.84 0.45
CA SER A 233 11.48 14.28 0.25
C SER A 233 12.82 14.99 0.00
N ILE A 234 13.92 14.49 0.57
CA ILE A 234 15.28 15.00 0.30
C ILE A 234 15.73 14.66 -1.12
N VAL A 235 15.54 13.40 -1.52
CA VAL A 235 15.91 12.93 -2.87
C VAL A 235 15.14 13.68 -3.96
N ASP A 236 13.87 14.01 -3.70
CA ASP A 236 13.03 14.79 -4.61
C ASP A 236 13.16 16.32 -4.42
N GLN A 237 14.11 16.77 -3.58
CA GLN A 237 14.42 18.18 -3.32
C GLN A 237 13.22 19.00 -2.77
N GLN A 238 12.31 18.36 -2.05
CA GLN A 238 11.14 18.96 -1.42
C GLN A 238 11.46 19.51 -0.02
N PHE A 239 12.44 20.42 0.07
CA PHE A 239 13.08 20.81 1.35
C PHE A 239 12.12 21.41 2.39
N GLU A 240 11.05 22.09 1.99
CA GLU A 240 10.05 22.62 2.92
C GLU A 240 9.13 21.51 3.46
N THR A 241 8.84 20.48 2.65
CA THR A 241 8.18 19.25 3.12
C THR A 241 9.08 18.51 4.08
N THR A 242 10.37 18.34 3.74
CA THR A 242 11.36 17.73 4.63
C THR A 242 11.39 18.44 5.98
N ALA A 243 11.47 19.78 5.97
CA ALA A 243 11.53 20.57 7.19
C ALA A 243 10.28 20.40 8.07
N ARG A 244 9.09 20.37 7.45
CA ARG A 244 7.82 20.14 8.14
C ARG A 244 7.74 18.76 8.79
N LEU A 245 8.15 17.71 8.07
CA LEU A 245 8.18 16.34 8.58
C LEU A 245 9.14 16.23 9.78
N ILE A 246 10.35 16.80 9.67
CA ILE A 246 11.32 16.79 10.77
C ILE A 246 10.75 17.51 12.00
N ARG A 247 10.13 18.70 11.84
CA ARG A 247 9.53 19.42 12.98
C ARG A 247 8.46 18.62 13.71
N ARG A 248 7.68 17.82 12.98
CA ARG A 248 6.64 16.96 13.55
C ARG A 248 7.24 15.78 14.33
N GLN A 249 8.34 15.22 13.84
CA GLN A 249 8.90 13.95 14.33
C GLN A 249 10.02 14.12 15.36
N ALA A 250 10.77 15.22 15.32
CA ALA A 250 11.91 15.49 16.21
C ALA A 250 11.45 15.95 17.61
N THR A 251 10.67 15.11 18.29
CA THR A 251 10.11 15.38 19.63
C THR A 251 11.02 14.92 20.76
N THR A 252 11.94 13.99 20.50
CA THR A 252 12.93 13.48 21.45
C THR A 252 14.34 13.44 20.84
N VAL A 253 15.36 13.37 21.69
CA VAL A 253 16.78 13.25 21.26
C VAL A 253 17.02 11.96 20.47
N ASP A 254 16.38 10.86 20.85
CA ASP A 254 16.53 9.57 20.17
C ASP A 254 15.87 9.57 18.79
N ARG A 255 14.64 10.12 18.66
CA ARG A 255 13.98 10.30 17.36
C ARG A 255 14.77 11.19 16.42
N TYR A 256 15.36 12.25 16.96
CA TYR A 256 16.28 13.10 16.19
C TYR A 256 17.49 12.28 15.67
N ARG A 257 18.10 11.43 16.52
CA ARG A 257 19.25 10.62 16.12
C ARG A 257 18.89 9.67 14.98
N GLU A 258 17.72 9.06 15.02
CA GLU A 258 17.21 8.20 13.94
C GLU A 258 17.03 8.97 12.63
N ILE A 259 16.40 10.16 12.68
CA ILE A 259 16.25 11.05 11.51
C ILE A 259 17.61 11.40 10.90
N TYR A 260 18.58 11.78 11.73
CA TYR A 260 19.91 12.13 11.25
C TYR A 260 20.63 10.96 10.61
N GLU A 261 20.59 9.77 11.22
CA GLU A 261 21.22 8.58 10.67
C GLU A 261 20.55 8.14 9.34
N ALA A 262 19.22 8.28 9.23
CA ALA A 262 18.47 8.01 8.00
C ALA A 262 18.82 9.00 6.88
N VAL A 263 19.00 10.29 7.19
CA VAL A 263 19.39 11.31 6.21
C VAL A 263 20.86 11.20 5.84
N LEU A 264 21.75 10.96 6.81
CA LEU A 264 23.18 10.78 6.56
C LEU A 264 23.41 9.67 5.53
N GLN A 265 22.76 8.51 5.67
CA GLN A 265 22.98 7.41 4.71
C GLN A 265 22.53 7.71 3.27
N THR A 266 21.68 8.72 3.05
CA THR A 266 21.22 9.07 1.69
C THR A 266 22.37 9.40 0.75
N TYR A 267 23.49 9.94 1.25
CA TYR A 267 24.63 10.31 0.38
C TYR A 267 25.24 9.09 -0.33
N LEU A 268 25.14 7.89 0.26
CA LEU A 268 25.68 6.66 -0.34
C LEU A 268 24.95 6.26 -1.62
N PHE A 269 23.66 6.59 -1.71
CA PHE A 269 22.78 6.12 -2.78
C PHE A 269 22.30 7.25 -3.70
N ALA A 270 22.07 8.43 -3.14
CA ALA A 270 21.67 9.65 -3.86
C ALA A 270 22.83 10.60 -4.18
N GLY A 271 24.02 10.35 -3.62
CA GLY A 271 25.23 11.14 -3.83
C GLY A 271 25.42 12.25 -2.80
N TYR A 272 26.65 12.78 -2.77
CA TYR A 272 27.07 13.80 -1.80
C TYR A 272 26.18 15.05 -1.76
N PRO A 273 25.72 15.62 -2.90
CA PRO A 273 24.84 16.79 -2.88
C PRO A 273 23.53 16.56 -2.13
N ALA A 274 22.81 15.47 -2.42
CA ALA A 274 21.53 15.16 -1.78
C ALA A 274 21.68 14.94 -0.27
N GLY A 275 22.74 14.24 0.15
CA GLY A 275 23.04 14.05 1.57
C GLY A 275 23.36 15.37 2.28
N LEU A 276 24.16 16.25 1.64
CA LEU A 276 24.48 17.56 2.20
C LEU A 276 23.25 18.45 2.32
N ASP A 277 22.42 18.52 1.28
CA ASP A 277 21.18 19.31 1.30
C ASP A 277 20.24 18.84 2.42
N GLY A 278 20.08 17.52 2.57
CA GLY A 278 19.30 16.94 3.66
C GLY A 278 19.83 17.33 5.05
N LEU A 279 21.14 17.24 5.25
CA LEU A 279 21.77 17.62 6.52
C LEU A 279 21.67 19.13 6.81
N VAL A 280 21.70 19.99 5.78
CA VAL A 280 21.47 21.44 5.93
C VAL A 280 20.04 21.73 6.39
N VAL A 281 19.04 21.04 5.82
CA VAL A 281 17.64 21.18 6.25
C VAL A 281 17.46 20.72 7.69
N ILE A 282 18.06 19.58 8.06
CA ILE A 282 18.09 19.06 9.42
C ILE A 282 18.69 20.10 10.37
N ASP A 283 19.90 20.61 10.09
CA ASP A 283 20.58 21.57 10.97
C ASP A 283 19.76 22.84 11.16
N ARG A 284 19.16 23.37 10.09
CA ARG A 284 18.28 24.54 10.12
C ARG A 284 17.09 24.33 11.06
N VAL A 285 16.38 23.21 10.90
CA VAL A 285 15.17 22.92 11.70
C VAL A 285 15.53 22.66 13.15
N LEU A 286 16.58 21.90 13.40
CA LEU A 286 16.90 21.47 14.76
C LEU A 286 17.61 22.54 15.56
N CYS A 287 18.32 23.49 14.92
CA CYS A 287 18.83 24.66 15.62
C CYS A 287 17.71 25.46 16.30
N GLU A 288 16.49 25.46 15.74
CA GLU A 288 15.31 26.09 16.34
C GLU A 288 14.81 25.28 17.54
N LEU A 289 14.82 23.94 17.45
CA LEU A 289 14.24 23.05 18.46
C LEU A 289 15.19 22.71 19.62
N MET A 290 16.49 22.63 19.33
CA MET A 290 17.54 22.14 20.22
C MET A 290 18.84 22.94 20.00
N PRO A 291 18.94 24.16 20.56
CA PRO A 291 20.08 25.07 20.31
C PRO A 291 21.46 24.53 20.70
N GLU A 292 21.52 23.54 21.61
CA GLU A 292 22.75 22.89 22.08
C GLU A 292 23.42 21.99 21.04
N ARG A 293 22.75 21.75 19.90
CA ARG A 293 23.24 20.94 18.77
C ARG A 293 23.79 19.56 19.16
N PRO A 294 23.02 18.73 19.91
CA PRO A 294 23.48 17.39 20.33
C PRO A 294 23.82 16.44 19.17
N TRP A 295 23.53 16.83 17.94
CA TRP A 295 23.86 16.11 16.71
C TRP A 295 25.27 16.25 16.19
N LEU A 296 25.97 17.31 16.56
CA LEU A 296 27.32 17.58 16.07
C LEU A 296 28.38 16.72 16.78
N VAL A 297 28.02 15.48 17.10
CA VAL A 297 28.92 14.48 17.70
C VAL A 297 29.47 13.62 16.58
N LYS A 298 30.79 13.74 16.35
CA LYS A 298 31.52 12.89 15.42
C LYS A 298 31.40 11.42 15.87
N ASP A 299 31.37 10.49 14.90
CA ASP A 299 31.50 9.06 15.21
C ASP A 299 32.66 8.81 16.17
N PRO A 300 32.43 8.24 17.36
CA PRO A 300 33.50 7.95 18.30
C PRO A 300 34.32 6.72 17.88
N ARG A 301 33.80 5.87 16.98
CA ARG A 301 34.49 4.64 16.54
C ARG A 301 35.75 4.98 15.73
N PRO A 302 36.88 4.31 15.98
CA PRO A 302 38.10 4.54 15.23
C PRO A 302 37.99 3.95 13.81
N PHE A 303 38.70 4.57 12.85
CA PHE A 303 38.59 4.21 11.43
C PHE A 303 38.95 2.74 11.12
N ASN A 304 39.83 2.12 11.90
CA ASN A 304 40.19 0.70 11.74
C ASN A 304 39.05 -0.24 12.13
N GLN A 305 38.11 0.19 12.97
CA GLN A 305 36.93 -0.60 13.34
C GLN A 305 35.88 -0.65 12.21
N TYR A 306 35.87 0.34 11.30
CA TYR A 306 34.91 0.38 10.21
C TYR A 306 35.00 -0.84 9.30
N GLN A 307 36.21 -1.39 9.10
CA GLN A 307 36.36 -2.59 8.30
C GLN A 307 35.56 -3.77 8.89
N SER A 308 35.79 -4.09 10.17
CA SER A 308 35.13 -5.22 10.82
C SER A 308 33.63 -4.99 10.98
N ASP A 309 33.21 -3.78 11.34
CA ASP A 309 31.78 -3.44 11.47
C ASP A 309 31.06 -3.55 10.12
N GLY A 310 31.73 -3.10 9.05
CA GLY A 310 31.21 -3.18 7.68
C GLY A 310 31.09 -4.60 7.16
N GLU A 311 32.09 -5.45 7.41
CA GLU A 311 32.04 -6.88 7.07
C GLU A 311 30.90 -7.59 7.82
N ASN A 312 30.79 -7.37 9.13
CA ASN A 312 29.75 -7.97 9.96
C ASN A 312 28.35 -7.56 9.48
N LEU A 313 28.11 -6.26 9.25
CA LEU A 313 26.81 -5.77 8.81
C LEU A 313 26.49 -6.25 7.38
N CYS A 314 27.44 -6.17 6.46
CA CYS A 314 27.23 -6.62 5.08
C CYS A 314 26.95 -8.13 5.05
N GLN A 315 27.66 -8.92 5.86
CA GLN A 315 27.37 -10.35 6.00
C GLN A 315 26.00 -10.60 6.64
N GLN A 316 25.59 -9.80 7.62
CA GLN A 316 24.25 -9.86 8.21
C GLN A 316 23.14 -9.57 7.18
N ILE A 317 23.35 -8.62 6.26
CA ILE A 317 22.35 -8.24 5.25
C ILE A 317 22.28 -9.25 4.10
N TYR A 318 23.43 -9.74 3.62
CA TYR A 318 23.48 -10.61 2.44
C TYR A 318 23.56 -12.11 2.74
N GLY A 319 23.78 -12.49 4.01
CA GLY A 319 23.82 -13.88 4.46
C GLY A 319 24.72 -14.76 3.61
N THR A 320 24.15 -15.85 3.07
CA THR A 320 24.86 -16.83 2.24
C THR A 320 25.34 -16.29 0.89
N VAL A 321 24.82 -15.13 0.45
CA VAL A 321 25.18 -14.49 -0.82
C VAL A 321 26.41 -13.58 -0.67
N TYR A 322 26.76 -13.17 0.55
CA TYR A 322 27.85 -12.24 0.86
C TYR A 322 29.17 -12.59 0.15
N SER A 323 29.67 -13.83 0.31
CA SER A 323 30.96 -14.22 -0.27
C SER A 323 30.98 -14.11 -1.80
N LYS A 324 29.86 -14.42 -2.47
CA LYS A 324 29.73 -14.29 -3.93
C LYS A 324 29.66 -12.82 -4.36
N LEU A 325 28.98 -11.97 -3.58
CA LEU A 325 28.93 -10.53 -3.83
C LEU A 325 30.33 -9.93 -3.79
N ILE A 326 31.09 -10.18 -2.72
CA ILE A 326 32.44 -9.64 -2.55
C ILE A 326 33.40 -10.18 -3.58
N GLN A 327 33.35 -11.48 -3.90
CA GLN A 327 34.18 -12.06 -4.95
C GLN A 327 33.92 -11.39 -6.31
N ARG A 328 32.65 -11.15 -6.67
CA ARG A 328 32.29 -10.46 -7.91
C ARG A 328 32.77 -9.02 -7.91
N LEU A 329 32.55 -8.29 -6.83
CA LEU A 329 32.93 -6.88 -6.74
C LEU A 329 34.44 -6.70 -6.77
N ASN A 330 35.20 -7.56 -6.09
CA ASN A 330 36.66 -7.62 -6.21
C ASN A 330 37.13 -7.90 -7.65
N GLY A 331 36.40 -8.73 -8.39
CA GLY A 331 36.68 -8.98 -9.82
C GLY A 331 36.41 -7.78 -10.73
N ILE A 332 35.55 -6.83 -10.30
CA ILE A 332 35.25 -5.60 -11.04
C ILE A 332 36.21 -4.48 -10.62
N SER A 333 36.33 -4.24 -9.31
CA SER A 333 37.20 -3.24 -8.71
C SER A 333 37.46 -3.56 -7.22
N PRO A 334 38.67 -4.02 -6.86
CA PRO A 334 39.07 -4.24 -5.47
C PRO A 334 38.94 -2.98 -4.61
N ASP A 335 39.34 -1.82 -5.14
CA ASP A 335 39.26 -0.54 -4.43
C ASP A 335 37.82 -0.16 -4.10
N LEU A 336 36.88 -0.43 -5.01
CA LEU A 336 35.46 -0.19 -4.78
C LEU A 336 34.90 -1.16 -3.74
N SER A 337 35.32 -2.42 -3.77
CA SER A 337 34.92 -3.43 -2.79
C SER A 337 35.38 -3.06 -1.37
N GLU A 338 36.64 -2.65 -1.22
CA GLU A 338 37.20 -2.18 0.04
C GLU A 338 36.45 -0.95 0.56
N ARG A 339 36.21 0.05 -0.30
CA ARG A 339 35.47 1.28 0.06
C ARG A 339 34.02 0.99 0.41
N MET A 340 33.35 0.12 -0.33
CA MET A 340 31.97 -0.27 -0.04
C MET A 340 31.86 -0.83 1.38
N ILE A 341 32.75 -1.76 1.74
CA ILE A 341 32.77 -2.36 3.07
C ILE A 341 33.17 -1.35 4.15
N ARG A 342 34.34 -0.72 4.01
CA ARG A 342 34.88 0.15 5.06
C ARG A 342 34.12 1.46 5.18
N GLU A 343 33.90 2.18 4.08
CA GLU A 343 33.30 3.52 4.11
C GLU A 343 31.77 3.44 4.10
N GLY A 344 31.18 2.59 3.27
CA GLY A 344 29.72 2.43 3.17
C GLY A 344 29.11 1.71 4.37
N TYR A 345 29.37 0.41 4.48
CA TYR A 345 28.80 -0.41 5.57
C TYR A 345 29.42 -0.06 6.93
N GLY A 346 30.74 0.11 7.00
CA GLY A 346 31.46 0.40 8.23
C GLY A 346 31.31 1.84 8.72
N GLY A 347 31.58 2.80 7.85
CA GLY A 347 31.56 4.21 8.20
C GLY A 347 30.17 4.75 8.47
N ILE A 348 29.14 4.24 7.78
CA ILE A 348 27.80 4.82 7.80
C ILE A 348 26.73 3.84 8.26
N LEU A 349 26.53 2.72 7.57
CA LEU A 349 25.35 1.87 7.83
C LEU A 349 25.44 1.09 9.15
N SER A 350 26.62 0.88 9.71
CA SER A 350 26.80 0.23 11.02
C SER A 350 26.80 1.19 12.21
N ARG A 351 26.59 2.50 11.96
CA ARG A 351 26.47 3.49 13.03
C ARG A 351 25.26 3.18 13.91
N GLN A 352 25.40 3.48 15.20
CA GLN A 352 24.32 3.34 16.18
C GLN A 352 23.24 4.40 15.96
N GLY A 353 22.04 4.13 16.49
CA GLY A 353 20.93 5.09 16.46
C GLY A 353 19.95 4.92 15.30
N LEU A 354 20.12 3.90 14.46
CA LEU A 354 19.07 3.45 13.54
C LEU A 354 19.21 1.95 13.32
N SER A 355 18.10 1.21 13.39
CA SER A 355 18.09 -0.25 13.24
C SER A 355 18.47 -0.68 11.82
N VAL A 356 19.01 -1.89 11.66
CA VAL A 356 19.38 -2.41 10.33
C VAL A 356 18.15 -2.50 9.41
N GLN A 357 16.99 -2.85 9.95
CA GLN A 357 15.72 -2.89 9.24
C GLN A 357 15.32 -1.50 8.71
N ALA A 358 15.32 -0.48 9.56
CA ALA A 358 14.96 0.88 9.17
C ALA A 358 15.98 1.45 8.15
N ARG A 359 17.26 1.09 8.28
CA ARG A 359 18.29 1.43 7.28
C ARG A 359 17.96 0.85 5.91
N GLU A 360 17.75 -0.46 5.82
CA GLU A 360 17.44 -1.12 4.56
C GLU A 360 16.15 -0.58 3.93
N VAL A 361 15.12 -0.32 4.73
CA VAL A 361 13.86 0.28 4.26
C VAL A 361 14.07 1.69 3.69
N CYS A 362 14.83 2.55 4.38
CA CYS A 362 15.17 3.88 3.86
C CYS A 362 16.02 3.79 2.58
N VAL A 363 16.91 2.80 2.48
CA VAL A 363 17.68 2.54 1.24
C VAL A 363 16.78 2.09 0.09
N VAL A 364 15.85 1.16 0.34
CA VAL A 364 14.84 0.71 -0.63
C VAL A 364 14.04 1.91 -1.13
N ALA A 365 13.58 2.79 -0.25
CA ALA A 365 12.85 4.01 -0.59
C ALA A 365 13.67 4.94 -1.51
N VAL A 366 14.91 5.26 -1.14
CA VAL A 366 15.81 6.11 -1.93
C VAL A 366 16.08 5.51 -3.31
N LEU A 367 16.40 4.21 -3.38
CA LEU A 367 16.67 3.52 -4.64
C LEU A 367 15.43 3.44 -5.54
N THR A 368 14.25 3.34 -4.93
CA THR A 368 12.97 3.40 -5.64
C THR A 368 12.74 4.78 -6.24
N ALA A 369 12.87 5.85 -5.44
CA ALA A 369 12.73 7.22 -5.91
C ALA A 369 13.71 7.55 -7.06
N LEU A 370 14.94 7.03 -6.98
CA LEU A 370 16.00 7.21 -8.00
C LEU A 370 15.91 6.24 -9.20
N GLN A 371 14.94 5.33 -9.23
CA GLN A 371 14.75 4.35 -10.31
C GLN A 371 15.98 3.44 -10.54
N ARG A 372 16.60 2.94 -9.46
CA ARG A 372 17.82 2.10 -9.48
C ARG A 372 17.53 0.61 -9.31
N ARG A 373 16.83 -0.01 -10.28
CA ARG A 373 16.33 -1.39 -10.20
C ARG A 373 17.34 -2.43 -9.70
N THR A 374 18.55 -2.46 -10.26
CA THR A 374 19.54 -3.51 -9.93
C THR A 374 19.96 -3.48 -8.47
N GLN A 375 20.20 -2.28 -7.92
CA GLN A 375 20.54 -2.12 -6.51
C GLN A 375 19.31 -2.32 -5.62
N LEU A 376 18.13 -1.85 -6.08
CA LEU A 376 16.88 -2.04 -5.37
C LEU A 376 16.59 -3.52 -5.10
N LEU A 377 16.71 -4.39 -6.11
CA LEU A 377 16.50 -5.83 -5.96
C LEU A 377 17.41 -6.44 -4.88
N SER A 378 18.67 -6.00 -4.81
CA SER A 378 19.62 -6.48 -3.80
C SER A 378 19.22 -6.03 -2.39
N HIS A 379 18.84 -4.78 -2.22
CA HIS A 379 18.43 -4.24 -0.91
C HIS A 379 17.03 -4.71 -0.48
N VAL A 380 16.12 -5.01 -1.39
CA VAL A 380 14.85 -5.67 -1.03
C VAL A 380 15.12 -7.08 -0.48
N ARG A 381 16.00 -7.86 -1.12
CA ARG A 381 16.43 -9.16 -0.56
C ARG A 381 17.13 -9.01 0.79
N GLY A 382 17.98 -7.99 0.93
CA GLY A 382 18.67 -7.65 2.16
C GLY A 382 17.70 -7.33 3.30
N ALA A 383 16.76 -6.41 3.05
CA ALA A 383 15.68 -6.06 3.95
C ALA A 383 14.92 -7.29 4.47
N LEU A 384 14.45 -8.15 3.55
CA LEU A 384 13.74 -9.39 3.91
C LEU A 384 14.62 -10.32 4.75
N HIS A 385 15.91 -10.41 4.43
CA HIS A 385 16.84 -11.27 5.16
C HIS A 385 17.08 -10.81 6.61
N VAL A 386 17.11 -9.49 6.84
CA VAL A 386 17.26 -8.91 8.19
C VAL A 386 15.93 -8.78 8.94
N GLY A 387 14.86 -9.36 8.42
CA GLY A 387 13.57 -9.48 9.09
C GLY A 387 12.56 -8.38 8.78
N VAL A 388 12.78 -7.54 7.75
CA VAL A 388 11.72 -6.66 7.22
C VAL A 388 10.65 -7.53 6.56
N HIS A 389 9.38 -7.28 6.82
CA HIS A 389 8.31 -8.05 6.21
C HIS A 389 8.00 -7.53 4.80
N MET A 390 7.52 -8.41 3.91
CA MET A 390 7.07 -8.01 2.57
C MET A 390 6.01 -6.89 2.60
N ARG A 391 5.17 -6.88 3.64
CA ARG A 391 4.17 -5.84 3.87
C ARG A 391 4.80 -4.46 4.02
N ASP A 392 5.87 -4.37 4.81
CA ASP A 392 6.56 -3.11 5.10
C ASP A 392 7.12 -2.48 3.82
N LEU A 393 7.47 -3.31 2.84
CA LEU A 393 7.90 -2.84 1.52
C LEU A 393 6.75 -2.30 0.68
N TYR A 394 5.51 -2.79 0.87
CA TYR A 394 4.32 -2.19 0.27
C TYR A 394 3.97 -0.84 0.91
N ASP A 395 4.21 -0.66 2.20
CA ASP A 395 4.06 0.66 2.83
C ASP A 395 5.05 1.68 2.20
N VAL A 396 6.28 1.24 1.88
CA VAL A 396 7.23 2.06 1.10
C VAL A 396 6.69 2.37 -0.30
N VAL A 397 6.06 1.42 -0.98
CA VAL A 397 5.39 1.65 -2.27
C VAL A 397 4.36 2.78 -2.12
N ASP A 398 3.49 2.71 -1.11
CA ASP A 398 2.45 3.70 -0.88
C ASP A 398 3.03 5.11 -0.62
N VAL A 399 4.09 5.21 0.19
CA VAL A 399 4.78 6.50 0.41
C VAL A 399 5.39 7.04 -0.89
N VAL A 400 6.00 6.18 -1.70
CA VAL A 400 6.55 6.58 -3.01
C VAL A 400 5.42 7.00 -3.96
N ILE A 401 4.26 6.33 -3.95
CA ILE A 401 3.11 6.74 -4.75
C ILE A 401 2.68 8.16 -4.35
N GLU A 402 2.56 8.40 -3.04
CA GLU A 402 2.12 9.69 -2.50
C GLU A 402 3.07 10.84 -2.85
N GLN A 403 4.38 10.65 -2.67
CA GLN A 403 5.37 11.73 -2.84
C GLN A 403 5.96 11.83 -4.24
N CYS A 404 6.01 10.72 -4.98
CA CYS A 404 6.76 10.56 -6.23
C CYS A 404 5.90 10.07 -7.40
N GLY A 405 4.66 9.62 -7.15
CA GLY A 405 3.72 9.13 -8.15
C GLY A 405 3.86 7.64 -8.51
N LYS A 406 2.77 7.05 -9.00
CA LYS A 406 2.65 5.61 -9.31
C LYS A 406 3.74 5.09 -10.24
N GLN A 407 4.14 5.88 -11.24
CA GLN A 407 5.17 5.46 -12.20
C GLN A 407 6.50 5.14 -11.52
N ARG A 408 6.90 5.91 -10.49
CA ARG A 408 8.15 5.66 -9.76
C ARG A 408 8.01 4.46 -8.82
N ALA A 409 6.83 4.26 -8.22
CA ALA A 409 6.58 3.15 -7.30
C ALA A 409 6.51 1.77 -7.99
N ALA A 410 6.07 1.72 -9.26
CA ALA A 410 5.89 0.48 -10.03
C ALA A 410 7.15 -0.40 -10.10
N MET A 411 8.34 0.20 -10.05
CA MET A 411 9.60 -0.55 -10.04
C MET A 411 9.77 -1.37 -8.75
N LEU A 412 9.39 -0.83 -7.59
CA LEU A 412 9.46 -1.54 -6.32
C LEU A 412 8.38 -2.63 -6.28
N GLU A 413 7.15 -2.34 -6.72
CA GLU A 413 6.09 -3.36 -6.85
C GLU A 413 6.57 -4.54 -7.71
N SER A 414 7.15 -4.27 -8.88
CA SER A 414 7.70 -5.31 -9.75
C SER A 414 8.80 -6.15 -9.08
N VAL A 415 9.64 -5.53 -8.26
CA VAL A 415 10.70 -6.24 -7.51
C VAL A 415 10.11 -7.09 -6.40
N ILE A 416 9.10 -6.59 -5.68
CA ILE A 416 8.41 -7.33 -4.63
C ILE A 416 7.69 -8.55 -5.23
N GLU A 417 7.00 -8.38 -6.36
CA GLU A 417 6.32 -9.46 -7.08
C GLU A 417 7.30 -10.52 -7.61
N GLU A 418 8.47 -10.12 -8.11
CA GLU A 418 9.54 -11.06 -8.52
C GLU A 418 10.02 -11.94 -7.35
N LEU A 419 9.97 -11.44 -6.12
CA LEU A 419 10.47 -12.10 -4.93
C LEU A 419 9.39 -12.78 -4.09
N ARG A 420 8.11 -12.67 -4.47
CA ARG A 420 7.02 -13.35 -3.76
C ARG A 420 7.21 -14.87 -3.90
N PRO A 421 7.22 -15.64 -2.80
CA PRO A 421 7.23 -17.09 -2.89
C PRO A 421 5.96 -17.57 -3.60
N VAL A 422 6.13 -18.51 -4.55
CA VAL A 422 5.04 -19.15 -5.31
C VAL A 422 4.23 -20.09 -4.41
#